data_AF-A0A812NPE8-F1
#
_entry.id   AF-A0A812NPE8-F1
#
_cell.length_a   1.000
_cell.length_b   1.000
_cell.length_c   1.000
_cell.angle_alpha   90.00
_cell.angle_beta   90.00
_cell.angle_gamma   90.00
#
_symmetry.space_group_name_H-M   'P 1'
#
loop_
_entity.id
_entity.type
_entity.pdbx_description
1 polymer ?
#
loop_
_entity_poly.entity_id
_entity_poly.type
_entity_poly.pdbx_seq_one_letter_code
_entity_poly.pdbx_strand_id
1 'polypeptide(L)'
;MQMIFYLFVLQLLSGNCKTAFPSDGVLLKQTVADWVTGTPVERAAIEDEYGPIGEWDVSQVTTLNSLFKDLSTFNEDISSWNTSQVTDMTDTFRGAAAFNQALNSWDTSQVYNMQSTFRDAVAFNQPLNSWDTSRVENFVNMFRGATAFNQPLNSWDTSRATDMTLMFRLASTFNQPLDSWDTSLAESMARMFKEATAFSQCLANWDTSSITGSGILDMFESSGCPADATVLENGLLDCGCSKLECEKLVDYALLKKQGRKALKKCTILSSLIQDTEFTDSLSWRQVPATAPLLAIFVLMAFAAATSAAIAWRSNFRQRPFSFPSYEFEEL
;
A
#
# COMPACT_ATOMS: atom_id res chain seq x y z
N MET A 1 -39.35 -11.99 23.31
CA MET A 1 -40.40 -13.02 23.07
C MET A 1 -41.27 -12.73 21.84
N GLN A 2 -41.54 -11.47 21.48
CA GLN A 2 -42.41 -11.14 20.34
C GLN A 2 -41.70 -11.20 18.98
N MET A 3 -40.38 -10.92 18.92
CA MET A 3 -39.59 -11.00 17.68
C MET A 3 -39.26 -12.45 17.26
N ILE A 4 -38.96 -13.31 18.24
CA ILE A 4 -38.70 -14.75 18.06
C ILE A 4 -39.95 -15.49 17.53
N PHE A 5 -41.16 -15.02 17.89
CA PHE A 5 -42.41 -15.63 17.42
C PHE A 5 -42.72 -15.29 15.96
N TYR A 6 -42.27 -14.15 15.44
CA TYR A 6 -42.40 -13.81 14.01
C TYR A 6 -41.41 -14.60 13.14
N LEU A 7 -40.19 -14.81 13.63
CA LEU A 7 -39.18 -15.66 12.99
C LEU A 7 -39.64 -17.11 12.85
N PHE A 8 -40.29 -17.66 13.87
CA PHE A 8 -40.78 -19.05 13.86
C PHE A 8 -41.95 -19.28 12.88
N VAL A 9 -42.74 -18.24 12.56
CA VAL A 9 -43.86 -18.34 11.60
C VAL A 9 -43.37 -18.23 10.15
N LEU A 10 -42.25 -17.54 9.88
CA LEU A 10 -41.63 -17.49 8.55
C LEU A 10 -40.92 -18.78 8.15
N GLN A 11 -40.36 -19.53 9.12
CA GLN A 11 -39.65 -20.80 8.88
C GLN A 11 -40.55 -21.92 8.31
N LEU A 12 -41.87 -21.81 8.41
CA LEU A 12 -42.81 -22.82 7.88
C LEU A 12 -43.21 -22.58 6.41
N LEU A 13 -42.74 -21.51 5.75
CA LEU A 13 -43.16 -21.14 4.39
C LEU A 13 -42.04 -20.96 3.35
N SER A 14 -40.76 -20.98 3.71
CA SER A 14 -39.65 -20.78 2.75
C SER A 14 -38.78 -22.02 2.60
N GLY A 15 -38.95 -22.74 1.49
CA GLY A 15 -37.87 -23.57 0.98
C GLY A 15 -36.67 -22.69 0.65
N ASN A 16 -35.54 -22.90 1.33
CA ASN A 16 -34.16 -22.52 0.99
C ASN A 16 -33.88 -21.16 0.30
N CYS A 17 -34.69 -20.12 0.52
CA CYS A 17 -34.35 -18.78 0.05
C CYS A 17 -33.69 -18.03 1.21
N LYS A 18 -32.36 -17.84 1.14
CA LYS A 18 -31.62 -17.03 2.11
C LYS A 18 -32.18 -15.61 2.10
N THR A 19 -32.37 -15.03 3.27
CA THR A 19 -32.92 -13.68 3.44
C THR A 19 -31.88 -12.63 3.05
N ALA A 20 -32.23 -11.77 2.10
CA ALA A 20 -31.40 -10.63 1.71
C ALA A 20 -31.51 -9.51 2.75
N PHE A 21 -30.38 -8.84 3.03
CA PHE A 21 -30.36 -7.69 3.92
C PHE A 21 -30.98 -6.45 3.24
N PRO A 22 -31.82 -5.67 3.97
CA PRO A 22 -32.37 -4.41 3.49
C PRO A 22 -31.29 -3.38 3.14
N SER A 23 -31.64 -2.45 2.27
CA SER A 23 -30.69 -1.49 1.72
C SER A 23 -30.06 -0.54 2.74
N ASP A 24 -30.76 -0.25 3.84
CA ASP A 24 -30.30 0.70 4.86
C ASP A 24 -29.13 0.20 5.72
N GLY A 25 -28.77 -1.09 5.63
CA GLY A 25 -27.68 -1.69 6.39
C GLY A 25 -27.93 -1.80 7.91
N VAL A 26 -29.10 -1.39 8.41
CA VAL A 26 -29.42 -1.38 9.84
C VAL A 26 -29.54 -2.81 10.36
N LEU A 27 -30.31 -3.65 9.66
CA LEU A 27 -30.45 -5.06 10.02
C LEU A 27 -29.10 -5.79 9.91
N LEU A 28 -28.34 -5.55 8.84
CA LEU A 28 -27.02 -6.16 8.66
C LEU A 28 -26.10 -5.86 9.84
N LYS A 29 -26.03 -4.60 10.26
CA LYS A 29 -25.19 -4.18 11.38
C LYS A 29 -25.63 -4.79 12.71
N GLN A 30 -26.93 -4.86 12.95
CA GLN A 30 -27.48 -5.52 14.13
C GLN A 30 -27.14 -7.02 14.12
N THR A 31 -27.33 -7.69 12.99
CA THR A 31 -27.01 -9.12 12.84
C THR A 31 -25.52 -9.40 12.99
N VAL A 32 -24.61 -8.52 12.50
CA VAL A 32 -23.18 -8.65 12.80
C VAL A 32 -22.92 -8.53 14.31
N ALA A 33 -23.51 -7.55 14.99
CA ALA A 33 -23.33 -7.36 16.43
C ALA A 33 -23.85 -8.58 17.23
N ASP A 34 -25.02 -9.09 16.87
CA ASP A 34 -25.61 -10.27 17.48
C ASP A 34 -24.82 -11.54 17.16
N TRP A 35 -24.29 -11.68 15.94
CA TRP A 35 -23.41 -12.80 15.57
C TRP A 35 -22.12 -12.78 16.39
N VAL A 36 -21.50 -11.62 16.59
CA VAL A 36 -20.26 -11.49 17.38
C VAL A 36 -20.51 -11.75 18.87
N THR A 37 -21.55 -11.14 19.45
CA THR A 37 -21.78 -11.12 20.90
C THR A 37 -22.72 -12.22 21.40
N GLY A 38 -23.45 -12.87 20.49
CA GLY A 38 -24.44 -13.88 20.78
C GLY A 38 -23.84 -15.17 21.34
N THR A 39 -24.64 -15.87 22.13
CA THR A 39 -24.38 -17.23 22.59
C THR A 39 -24.25 -18.19 21.39
N PRO A 40 -23.65 -19.38 21.56
CA PRO A 40 -23.59 -20.38 20.50
C PRO A 40 -24.96 -20.74 19.90
N VAL A 41 -26.03 -20.68 20.71
CA VAL A 41 -27.40 -20.96 20.26
C VAL A 41 -27.94 -19.81 19.40
N GLU A 42 -27.70 -18.56 19.78
CA GLU A 42 -28.10 -17.38 18.99
C GLU A 42 -27.32 -17.31 17.67
N ARG A 43 -26.03 -17.60 17.70
CA ARG A 43 -25.20 -17.68 16.49
C ARG A 43 -25.69 -18.77 15.54
N ALA A 44 -26.00 -19.95 16.05
CA ALA A 44 -26.55 -21.04 15.24
C ALA A 44 -27.90 -20.64 14.61
N ALA A 45 -28.75 -19.91 15.33
CA ALA A 45 -30.01 -19.40 14.77
C ALA A 45 -29.78 -18.38 13.63
N ILE A 46 -28.78 -17.51 13.76
CA ILE A 46 -28.38 -16.58 12.68
C ILE A 46 -27.83 -17.37 11.48
N GLU A 47 -27.00 -18.38 11.71
CA GLU A 47 -26.46 -19.24 10.65
C GLU A 47 -27.55 -20.08 9.96
N ASP A 48 -28.60 -20.51 10.69
CA ASP A 48 -29.76 -21.19 10.10
C ASP A 48 -30.60 -20.26 9.21
N GLU A 49 -30.65 -18.95 9.53
CA GLU A 49 -31.43 -17.96 8.78
C GLU A 49 -30.67 -17.41 7.56
N TYR A 50 -29.43 -16.97 7.76
CA TYR A 50 -28.63 -16.26 6.75
C TYR A 50 -27.51 -17.11 6.14
N GLY A 51 -27.19 -18.25 6.75
CA GLY A 51 -25.99 -19.02 6.43
C GLY A 51 -24.72 -18.48 7.11
N PRO A 52 -23.54 -19.06 6.79
CA PRO A 52 -22.27 -18.52 7.25
C PRO A 52 -22.07 -17.10 6.72
N ILE A 53 -21.35 -16.25 7.48
CA ILE A 53 -21.23 -14.81 7.19
C ILE A 53 -20.74 -14.49 5.78
N GLY A 54 -19.85 -15.31 5.21
CA GLY A 54 -19.36 -15.14 3.84
C GLY A 54 -20.42 -15.33 2.75
N GLU A 55 -21.55 -15.96 3.07
CA GLU A 55 -22.65 -16.23 2.14
C GLU A 55 -23.87 -15.34 2.36
N TRP A 56 -23.77 -14.34 3.24
CA TRP A 56 -24.83 -13.37 3.49
C TRP A 56 -25.14 -12.54 2.24
N ASP A 57 -26.42 -12.44 1.89
CA ASP A 57 -26.86 -11.66 0.73
C ASP A 57 -26.97 -10.17 1.11
N VAL A 58 -25.87 -9.46 0.85
CA VAL A 58 -25.75 -7.99 1.03
C VAL A 58 -25.98 -7.22 -0.27
N SER A 59 -26.53 -7.85 -1.32
CA SER A 59 -26.61 -7.28 -2.68
C SER A 59 -27.46 -6.00 -2.78
N GLN A 60 -28.34 -5.74 -1.82
CA GLN A 60 -29.18 -4.55 -1.77
C GLN A 60 -28.61 -3.46 -0.84
N VAL A 61 -27.61 -3.78 -0.03
CA VAL A 61 -27.07 -2.88 1.00
C VAL A 61 -26.31 -1.73 0.37
N THR A 62 -26.65 -0.50 0.75
CA THR A 62 -26.02 0.71 0.18
C THR A 62 -24.98 1.35 1.09
N THR A 63 -24.84 0.87 2.33
CA THR A 63 -23.86 1.39 3.30
C THR A 63 -23.29 0.29 4.19
N LEU A 64 -21.97 0.32 4.39
CA LEU A 64 -21.24 -0.55 5.31
C LEU A 64 -20.70 0.22 6.52
N ASN A 65 -21.37 1.32 6.89
CA ASN A 65 -20.88 2.28 7.86
C ASN A 65 -20.65 1.68 9.25
N SER A 66 -19.38 1.65 9.65
CA SER A 66 -18.91 1.07 10.91
C SER A 66 -19.36 -0.38 11.13
N LEU A 67 -19.51 -1.18 10.06
CA LEU A 67 -20.07 -2.53 10.16
C LEU A 67 -19.24 -3.46 11.04
N PHE A 68 -17.91 -3.44 10.88
CA PHE A 68 -16.96 -4.24 11.66
C PHE A 68 -16.07 -3.39 12.57
N LYS A 69 -16.53 -2.18 12.91
CA LYS A 69 -15.77 -1.24 13.71
C LYS A 69 -15.48 -1.79 15.10
N ASP A 70 -14.22 -1.68 15.50
CA ASP A 70 -13.64 -2.11 16.79
C ASP A 70 -13.80 -3.62 17.08
N LEU A 71 -14.16 -4.43 16.07
CA LEU A 71 -14.17 -5.89 16.15
C LEU A 71 -12.75 -6.44 15.99
N SER A 72 -11.92 -6.25 17.01
CA SER A 72 -10.48 -6.48 16.95
C SER A 72 -10.05 -7.91 16.56
N THR A 73 -10.91 -8.91 16.77
CA THR A 73 -10.67 -10.32 16.43
C THR A 73 -11.34 -10.77 15.13
N PHE A 74 -12.11 -9.91 14.48
CA PHE A 74 -12.84 -10.26 13.26
C PHE A 74 -11.87 -10.54 12.10
N ASN A 75 -12.01 -11.71 11.47
CA ASN A 75 -11.21 -12.12 10.32
C ASN A 75 -11.93 -13.17 9.45
N GLU A 76 -13.25 -13.13 9.39
CA GLU A 76 -14.05 -14.07 8.60
C GLU A 76 -14.01 -13.72 7.10
N ASP A 77 -14.05 -14.74 6.26
CA ASP A 77 -14.08 -14.56 4.80
C ASP A 77 -15.42 -13.96 4.36
N ILE A 78 -15.34 -12.76 3.78
CA ILE A 78 -16.44 -11.98 3.21
C ILE A 78 -16.16 -11.59 1.76
N SER A 79 -15.21 -12.29 1.12
CA SER A 79 -14.80 -12.02 -0.27
C SER A 79 -15.94 -12.24 -1.27
N SER A 80 -16.93 -13.07 -0.93
CA SER A 80 -18.06 -13.39 -1.81
C SER A 80 -19.23 -12.39 -1.74
N TRP A 81 -19.13 -11.36 -0.90
CA TRP A 81 -20.18 -10.34 -0.79
C TRP A 81 -20.33 -9.51 -2.07
N ASN A 82 -21.57 -9.33 -2.51
CA ASN A 82 -21.89 -8.42 -3.61
C ASN A 82 -22.06 -6.99 -3.08
N THR A 83 -21.04 -6.15 -3.27
CA THR A 83 -21.03 -4.76 -2.78
C THR A 83 -21.41 -3.73 -3.85
N SER A 84 -21.94 -4.15 -5.01
CA SER A 84 -22.20 -3.25 -6.16
C SER A 84 -23.16 -2.09 -5.90
N GLN A 85 -23.96 -2.16 -4.83
CA GLN A 85 -24.86 -1.07 -4.40
C GLN A 85 -24.28 -0.19 -3.30
N VAL A 86 -23.12 -0.55 -2.73
CA VAL A 86 -22.51 0.18 -1.61
C VAL A 86 -21.97 1.52 -2.10
N THR A 87 -22.39 2.59 -1.43
CA THR A 87 -21.96 3.97 -1.70
C THR A 87 -21.09 4.57 -0.59
N ASP A 88 -21.17 4.03 0.62
CA ASP A 88 -20.46 4.54 1.80
C ASP A 88 -19.81 3.40 2.60
N MET A 89 -18.49 3.51 2.80
CA MET A 89 -17.64 2.56 3.51
C MET A 89 -16.96 3.20 4.74
N THR A 90 -17.58 4.23 5.30
CA THR A 90 -17.02 4.96 6.44
C THR A 90 -16.80 4.03 7.64
N ASP A 91 -15.59 4.04 8.19
CA ASP A 91 -15.20 3.27 9.39
C ASP A 91 -15.42 1.73 9.28
N THR A 92 -15.66 1.15 8.09
CA THR A 92 -16.13 -0.27 7.95
C THR A 92 -15.28 -1.29 8.72
N PHE A 93 -13.95 -1.24 8.61
CA PHE A 93 -13.00 -2.10 9.33
C PHE A 93 -12.14 -1.33 10.33
N ARG A 94 -12.60 -0.15 10.76
CA ARG A 94 -11.83 0.66 11.71
C ARG A 94 -11.61 -0.11 13.00
N GLY A 95 -10.37 -0.31 13.42
CA GLY A 95 -10.03 -1.04 14.65
C GLY A 95 -10.24 -2.56 14.57
N ALA A 96 -10.57 -3.11 13.39
CA ALA A 96 -10.62 -4.56 13.15
C ALA A 96 -9.18 -5.11 13.02
N ALA A 97 -8.45 -5.10 14.13
CA ALA A 97 -6.99 -5.27 14.16
C ALA A 97 -6.49 -6.59 13.54
N ALA A 98 -7.26 -7.68 13.66
CA ALA A 98 -6.93 -8.99 13.11
C ALA A 98 -7.38 -9.20 11.65
N PHE A 99 -8.17 -8.28 11.07
CA PHE A 99 -8.76 -8.47 9.76
C PHE A 99 -7.71 -8.44 8.65
N ASN A 100 -7.66 -9.49 7.83
CA ASN A 100 -6.73 -9.63 6.71
C ASN A 100 -7.29 -10.54 5.60
N GLN A 101 -8.61 -10.47 5.35
CA GLN A 101 -9.26 -11.26 4.29
C GLN A 101 -9.30 -10.50 2.96
N ALA A 102 -9.32 -11.25 1.86
CA ALA A 102 -9.28 -10.70 0.53
C ALA A 102 -10.57 -9.92 0.19
N LEU A 103 -10.42 -8.71 -0.36
CA LEU A 103 -11.53 -7.83 -0.74
C LEU A 103 -11.48 -7.40 -2.22
N ASN A 104 -10.58 -7.99 -3.01
CA ASN A 104 -10.38 -7.63 -4.43
C ASN A 104 -11.61 -7.90 -5.32
N SER A 105 -12.53 -8.77 -4.88
CA SER A 105 -13.79 -9.08 -5.56
C SER A 105 -14.89 -8.07 -5.28
N TRP A 106 -14.71 -7.17 -4.31
CA TRP A 106 -15.70 -6.14 -4.01
C TRP A 106 -15.78 -5.13 -5.14
N ASP A 107 -17.00 -4.80 -5.53
CA ASP A 107 -17.30 -3.70 -6.45
C ASP A 107 -17.40 -2.41 -5.64
N THR A 108 -16.49 -1.47 -5.90
CA THR A 108 -16.44 -0.15 -5.26
C THR A 108 -16.83 0.99 -6.21
N SER A 109 -17.33 0.68 -7.41
CA SER A 109 -17.60 1.68 -8.47
C SER A 109 -18.66 2.73 -8.10
N GLN A 110 -19.48 2.47 -7.07
CA GLN A 110 -20.48 3.41 -6.56
C GLN A 110 -20.04 4.13 -5.27
N VAL A 111 -18.89 3.76 -4.70
CA VAL A 111 -18.43 4.31 -3.41
C VAL A 111 -17.90 5.72 -3.60
N TYR A 112 -18.42 6.66 -2.80
CA TYR A 112 -17.95 8.05 -2.79
C TYR A 112 -17.19 8.42 -1.50
N ASN A 113 -17.33 7.63 -0.43
CA ASN A 113 -16.71 7.89 0.86
C ASN A 113 -16.02 6.62 1.42
N MET A 114 -14.70 6.72 1.62
CA MET A 114 -13.84 5.67 2.20
C MET A 114 -13.14 6.16 3.48
N GLN A 115 -13.73 7.13 4.17
CA GLN A 115 -13.18 7.68 5.40
C GLN A 115 -12.93 6.57 6.43
N SER A 116 -11.69 6.46 6.90
CA SER A 116 -11.27 5.57 7.99
C SER A 116 -11.59 4.08 7.77
N THR A 117 -11.84 3.63 6.52
CA THR A 117 -12.26 2.24 6.24
C THR A 117 -11.34 1.19 6.85
N PHE A 118 -10.02 1.36 6.78
CA PHE A 118 -9.01 0.46 7.35
C PHE A 118 -8.20 1.11 8.48
N ARG A 119 -8.72 2.17 9.09
CA ARG A 119 -8.02 2.85 10.18
C ARG A 119 -7.77 1.87 11.33
N ASP A 120 -6.53 1.76 11.79
CA ASP A 120 -6.11 0.87 12.88
C ASP A 120 -6.40 -0.63 12.59
N ALA A 121 -6.60 -1.01 11.31
CA ALA A 121 -6.67 -2.41 10.85
C ALA A 121 -5.25 -2.98 10.71
N VAL A 122 -4.61 -3.20 11.86
CA VAL A 122 -3.17 -3.47 12.01
C VAL A 122 -2.65 -4.60 11.11
N ALA A 123 -3.38 -5.71 11.00
CA ALA A 123 -2.95 -6.88 10.23
C ALA A 123 -3.27 -6.82 8.73
N PHE A 124 -4.05 -5.83 8.29
CA PHE A 124 -4.56 -5.79 6.92
C PHE A 124 -3.45 -5.53 5.90
N ASN A 125 -3.25 -6.47 4.97
CA ASN A 125 -2.26 -6.35 3.89
C ASN A 125 -2.71 -7.10 2.62
N GLN A 126 -4.00 -7.02 2.30
CA GLN A 126 -4.55 -7.63 1.09
C GLN A 126 -4.58 -6.64 -0.07
N PRO A 127 -4.38 -7.12 -1.32
CA PRO A 127 -4.43 -6.27 -2.49
C PRO A 127 -5.80 -5.59 -2.61
N LEU A 128 -5.79 -4.35 -3.13
CA LEU A 128 -6.96 -3.50 -3.40
C LEU A 128 -6.88 -2.86 -4.80
N ASN A 129 -6.00 -3.37 -5.66
CA ASN A 129 -5.70 -2.77 -6.95
C ASN A 129 -6.85 -2.89 -7.98
N SER A 130 -7.86 -3.72 -7.71
CA SER A 130 -9.09 -3.85 -8.51
C SER A 130 -10.19 -2.90 -8.08
N TRP A 131 -10.04 -2.18 -6.96
CA TRP A 131 -11.03 -1.22 -6.51
C TRP A 131 -11.11 -0.04 -7.48
N ASP A 132 -12.32 0.28 -7.92
CA ASP A 132 -12.62 1.51 -8.64
C ASP A 132 -12.81 2.64 -7.62
N THR A 133 -11.91 3.61 -7.65
CA THR A 133 -11.93 4.78 -6.77
C THR A 133 -12.34 6.07 -7.49
N SER A 134 -12.74 5.99 -8.75
CA SER A 134 -13.02 7.15 -9.62
C SER A 134 -14.15 8.06 -9.13
N ARG A 135 -14.94 7.62 -8.14
CA ARG A 135 -16.01 8.38 -7.49
C ARG A 135 -15.70 8.82 -6.07
N VAL A 136 -14.60 8.38 -5.49
CA VAL A 136 -14.29 8.61 -4.08
C VAL A 136 -13.78 10.04 -3.91
N GLU A 137 -14.47 10.79 -3.05
CA GLU A 137 -14.13 12.18 -2.73
C GLU A 137 -13.38 12.28 -1.39
N ASN A 138 -13.63 11.35 -0.46
CA ASN A 138 -13.08 11.39 0.90
C ASN A 138 -12.28 10.12 1.25
N PHE A 139 -10.98 10.30 1.50
CA PHE A 139 -10.01 9.27 1.91
C PHE A 139 -9.47 9.49 3.33
N VAL A 140 -10.10 10.35 4.12
CA VAL A 140 -9.61 10.79 5.43
C VAL A 140 -9.33 9.62 6.36
N ASN A 141 -8.09 9.53 6.86
CA ASN A 141 -7.59 8.44 7.70
C ASN A 141 -7.76 7.00 7.13
N MET A 142 -7.98 6.79 5.82
CA MET A 142 -8.37 5.48 5.27
C MET A 142 -7.47 4.31 5.75
N PHE A 143 -6.15 4.50 5.76
CA PHE A 143 -5.14 3.51 6.19
C PHE A 143 -4.36 3.96 7.43
N ARG A 144 -4.86 4.94 8.18
CA ARG A 144 -4.14 5.44 9.35
C ARG A 144 -3.92 4.30 10.34
N GLY A 145 -2.67 4.04 10.73
CA GLY A 145 -2.33 2.98 11.68
C GLY A 145 -2.49 1.55 11.15
N ALA A 146 -2.75 1.36 9.85
CA ALA A 146 -2.70 0.04 9.20
C ALA A 146 -1.22 -0.37 8.99
N THR A 147 -0.55 -0.74 10.08
CA THR A 147 0.92 -0.86 10.12
C THR A 147 1.50 -2.01 9.31
N ALA A 148 0.70 -2.99 8.85
CA ALA A 148 1.15 -4.06 7.95
C ALA A 148 0.90 -3.76 6.47
N PHE A 149 0.10 -2.73 6.15
CA PHE A 149 -0.35 -2.47 4.80
C PHE A 149 0.81 -1.98 3.91
N ASN A 150 1.04 -2.67 2.79
CA ASN A 150 2.06 -2.31 1.80
C ASN A 150 1.71 -2.84 0.39
N GLN A 151 0.45 -2.66 -0.02
CA GLN A 151 -0.06 -3.15 -1.31
C GLN A 151 -0.11 -2.02 -2.36
N PRO A 152 0.10 -2.34 -3.65
CA PRO A 152 0.16 -1.33 -4.70
C PRO A 152 -1.20 -0.62 -4.88
N LEU A 153 -1.16 0.71 -4.90
CA LEU A 153 -2.33 1.58 -5.07
C LEU A 153 -2.20 2.55 -6.25
N ASN A 154 -1.12 2.49 -7.03
CA ASN A 154 -0.85 3.44 -8.12
C ASN A 154 -1.96 3.42 -9.20
N SER A 155 -2.69 2.31 -9.34
CA SER A 155 -3.79 2.17 -10.29
C SER A 155 -5.10 2.86 -9.88
N TRP A 156 -5.18 3.40 -8.66
CA TRP A 156 -6.36 4.13 -8.21
C TRP A 156 -6.53 5.45 -8.95
N ASP A 157 -7.77 5.74 -9.33
CA ASP A 157 -8.17 7.05 -9.83
C ASP A 157 -8.51 7.95 -8.65
N THR A 158 -7.71 9.00 -8.45
CA THR A 158 -7.88 9.98 -7.37
C THR A 158 -8.35 11.33 -7.87
N SER A 159 -8.75 11.45 -9.14
CA SER A 159 -9.10 12.72 -9.79
C SER A 159 -10.29 13.45 -9.15
N ARG A 160 -11.06 12.77 -8.30
CA ARG A 160 -12.17 13.35 -7.51
C ARG A 160 -11.87 13.53 -6.03
N ALA A 161 -10.71 13.10 -5.55
CA ALA A 161 -10.36 13.18 -4.14
C ALA A 161 -10.18 14.65 -3.72
N THR A 162 -10.96 15.09 -2.73
CA THR A 162 -10.86 16.44 -2.16
C THR A 162 -10.16 16.43 -0.81
N ASP A 163 -10.27 15.35 -0.03
CA ASP A 163 -9.63 15.22 1.27
C ASP A 163 -8.93 13.87 1.47
N MET A 164 -7.60 13.90 1.63
CA MET A 164 -6.72 12.76 1.92
C MET A 164 -5.99 12.93 3.26
N THR A 165 -6.51 13.79 4.14
CA THR A 165 -5.94 14.09 5.45
C THR A 165 -5.68 12.80 6.24
N LEU A 166 -4.45 12.66 6.76
CA LEU A 166 -4.02 11.53 7.60
C LEU A 166 -4.13 10.15 6.93
N MET A 167 -4.34 10.03 5.61
CA MET A 167 -4.67 8.77 4.93
C MET A 167 -3.71 7.62 5.27
N PHE A 168 -2.40 7.88 5.32
CA PHE A 168 -1.35 6.89 5.65
C PHE A 168 -0.59 7.22 6.94
N ARG A 169 -1.13 8.08 7.81
CA ARG A 169 -0.45 8.42 9.07
C ARG A 169 -0.21 7.14 9.87
N LEU A 170 1.00 6.94 10.39
CA LEU A 170 1.40 5.73 11.14
C LEU A 170 1.34 4.41 10.32
N ALA A 171 1.13 4.43 9.01
CA ALA A 171 1.23 3.24 8.16
C ALA A 171 2.70 2.91 7.90
N SER A 172 3.39 2.41 8.94
CA SER A 172 4.86 2.37 9.01
C SER A 172 5.54 1.48 7.96
N THR A 173 4.85 0.51 7.36
CA THR A 173 5.39 -0.35 6.29
C THR A 173 5.11 0.16 4.88
N PHE A 174 4.19 1.11 4.71
CA PHE A 174 3.72 1.51 3.40
C PHE A 174 4.80 2.28 2.63
N ASN A 175 5.20 1.76 1.46
CA ASN A 175 6.21 2.38 0.60
C ASN A 175 5.99 2.05 -0.88
N GLN A 176 4.72 2.09 -1.33
CA GLN A 176 4.34 1.80 -2.72
C GLN A 176 4.26 3.08 -3.55
N PRO A 177 4.57 3.02 -4.86
CA PRO A 177 4.51 4.19 -5.73
C PRO A 177 3.08 4.74 -5.82
N LEU A 178 2.98 6.07 -5.82
CA LEU A 178 1.74 6.85 -5.93
C LEU A 178 1.86 7.97 -6.98
N ASP A 179 2.84 7.88 -7.88
CA ASP A 179 3.23 8.93 -8.82
C ASP A 179 2.21 9.15 -9.96
N SER A 180 1.23 8.25 -10.14
CA SER A 180 0.13 8.41 -11.10
C SER A 180 -1.16 8.96 -10.51
N TRP A 181 -1.20 9.28 -9.22
CA TRP A 181 -2.36 9.91 -8.60
C TRP A 181 -2.54 11.34 -9.11
N ASP A 182 -3.78 11.67 -9.47
CA ASP A 182 -4.20 13.04 -9.74
C ASP A 182 -4.64 13.69 -8.43
N THR A 183 -3.91 14.72 -8.00
CA THR A 183 -4.18 15.47 -6.77
C THR A 183 -4.69 16.88 -7.05
N SER A 184 -5.04 17.21 -8.29
CA SER A 184 -5.41 18.57 -8.70
C SER A 184 -6.65 19.11 -8.00
N LEU A 185 -7.55 18.25 -7.50
CA LEU A 185 -8.71 18.63 -6.69
C LEU A 185 -8.51 18.49 -5.18
N ALA A 186 -7.37 17.98 -4.72
CA ALA A 186 -7.13 17.77 -3.30
C ALA A 186 -6.99 19.12 -2.59
N GLU A 187 -7.89 19.39 -1.65
CA GLU A 187 -7.87 20.58 -0.80
C GLU A 187 -6.99 20.36 0.44
N SER A 188 -6.90 19.11 0.92
CA SER A 188 -6.07 18.73 2.06
C SER A 188 -5.46 17.33 1.94
N MET A 189 -4.15 17.27 2.16
CA MET A 189 -3.31 16.10 2.38
C MET A 189 -2.51 16.25 3.70
N ALA A 190 -3.05 17.00 4.66
CA ALA A 190 -2.36 17.32 5.90
C ALA A 190 -2.02 16.03 6.67
N ARG A 191 -0.76 15.93 7.12
CA ARG A 191 -0.24 14.76 7.87
C ARG A 191 -0.46 13.41 7.18
N MET A 192 -0.65 13.39 5.86
CA MET A 192 -0.98 12.17 5.12
C MET A 192 0.01 11.03 5.35
N PHE A 193 1.32 11.34 5.40
CA PHE A 193 2.41 10.36 5.63
C PHE A 193 3.14 10.59 6.95
N LYS A 194 2.56 11.37 7.88
CA LYS A 194 3.18 11.61 9.19
C LYS A 194 3.44 10.27 9.88
N GLU A 195 4.67 10.07 10.36
CA GLU A 195 5.10 8.84 11.03
C GLU A 195 5.01 7.55 10.15
N ALA A 196 4.83 7.68 8.82
CA ALA A 196 4.95 6.56 7.87
C ALA A 196 6.44 6.32 7.58
N THR A 197 7.12 5.62 8.49
CA THR A 197 8.60 5.57 8.54
C THR A 197 9.26 4.87 7.35
N ALA A 198 8.58 3.99 6.62
CA ALA A 198 9.09 3.38 5.40
C ALA A 198 8.86 4.24 4.14
N PHE A 199 7.93 5.20 4.18
CA PHE A 199 7.48 5.90 2.98
C PHE A 199 8.58 6.85 2.45
N SER A 200 9.06 6.59 1.24
CA SER A 200 10.18 7.30 0.61
C SER A 200 10.02 7.38 -0.92
N GLN A 201 8.78 7.57 -1.39
CA GLN A 201 8.42 7.55 -2.81
C GLN A 201 8.37 8.95 -3.44
N CYS A 202 8.82 9.04 -4.69
CA CYS A 202 8.79 10.29 -5.45
C CYS A 202 7.36 10.71 -5.82
N LEU A 203 6.99 11.95 -5.51
CA LEU A 203 5.65 12.52 -5.75
C LEU A 203 5.71 13.78 -6.64
N ALA A 204 6.73 13.89 -7.49
CA ALA A 204 6.97 15.04 -8.36
C ALA A 204 5.80 15.41 -9.29
N ASN A 205 4.92 14.46 -9.60
CA ASN A 205 3.79 14.67 -10.51
C ASN A 205 2.53 15.19 -9.80
N TRP A 206 2.52 15.25 -8.47
CA TRP A 206 1.35 15.69 -7.72
C TRP A 206 1.11 17.19 -7.92
N ASP A 207 -0.12 17.53 -8.29
CA ASP A 207 -0.58 18.91 -8.37
C ASP A 207 -1.05 19.37 -6.98
N THR A 208 -0.39 20.37 -6.43
CA THR A 208 -0.74 20.97 -5.13
C THR A 208 -1.40 22.34 -5.26
N SER A 209 -1.82 22.74 -6.46
CA SER A 209 -2.32 24.09 -6.73
C SER A 209 -3.63 24.43 -6.02
N SER A 210 -4.47 23.43 -5.74
CA SER A 210 -5.73 23.56 -5.00
C SER A 210 -5.56 23.58 -3.47
N ILE A 211 -4.37 23.26 -2.97
CA ILE A 211 -4.10 23.20 -1.53
C ILE A 211 -3.86 24.62 -1.01
N THR A 212 -4.63 25.01 0.01
CA THR A 212 -4.46 26.30 0.68
C THR A 212 -4.14 26.14 2.16
N GLY A 213 -3.41 27.09 2.73
CA GLY A 213 -3.11 27.15 4.16
C GLY A 213 -2.44 25.89 4.70
N SER A 214 -3.09 25.21 5.65
CA SER A 214 -2.56 24.03 6.35
C SER A 214 -2.81 22.69 5.64
N GLY A 215 -3.28 22.70 4.39
CA GLY A 215 -3.65 21.47 3.67
C GLY A 215 -2.47 20.53 3.35
N ILE A 216 -1.22 20.93 3.55
CA ILE A 216 0.00 20.06 3.47
C ILE A 216 0.76 20.02 4.80
N LEU A 217 0.17 20.56 5.86
CA LEU A 217 0.85 20.70 7.15
C LEU A 217 1.33 19.35 7.66
N ASP A 218 2.62 19.30 8.03
CA ASP A 218 3.29 18.14 8.62
C ASP A 218 3.12 16.84 7.80
N MET A 219 2.91 16.94 6.48
CA MET A 219 2.60 15.79 5.62
C MET A 219 3.62 14.65 5.75
N PHE A 220 4.92 14.98 5.83
CA PHE A 220 6.03 14.03 5.91
C PHE A 220 6.74 14.00 7.27
N GLU A 221 6.17 14.63 8.30
CA GLU A 221 6.82 14.71 9.62
C GLU A 221 7.09 13.29 10.17
N SER A 222 8.36 13.00 10.48
CA SER A 222 8.80 11.67 10.95
C SER A 222 8.50 10.51 9.98
N SER A 223 8.33 10.78 8.69
CA SER A 223 8.23 9.75 7.64
C SER A 223 9.62 9.26 7.16
N GLY A 224 9.65 8.34 6.20
CA GLY A 224 10.88 7.92 5.52
C GLY A 224 11.41 8.93 4.49
N CYS A 225 10.70 10.03 4.24
CA CYS A 225 11.15 11.08 3.34
C CYS A 225 12.35 11.83 3.97
N PRO A 226 13.34 12.24 3.15
CA PRO A 226 14.42 13.12 3.59
C PRO A 226 13.90 14.37 4.31
N ALA A 227 14.65 14.89 5.29
CA ALA A 227 14.22 16.04 6.09
C ALA A 227 14.06 17.34 5.29
N ASP A 228 14.61 17.39 4.06
CA ASP A 228 14.46 18.45 3.07
C ASP A 228 13.29 18.24 2.11
N ALA A 229 12.45 17.22 2.32
CA ALA A 229 11.18 17.02 1.64
C ALA A 229 10.23 18.19 1.95
N THR A 230 10.44 19.27 1.23
CA THR A 230 9.67 20.50 1.24
C THR A 230 8.86 20.56 -0.05
N VAL A 231 7.76 21.32 -0.03
CA VAL A 231 7.22 21.84 -1.28
C VAL A 231 8.32 22.71 -1.87
N LEU A 232 8.91 22.23 -2.95
CA LEU A 232 9.91 22.99 -3.70
C LEU A 232 9.26 24.30 -4.17
N GLU A 233 10.05 25.35 -4.43
CA GLU A 233 9.54 26.67 -4.86
C GLU A 233 8.64 26.62 -6.13
N ASN A 234 8.63 25.48 -6.84
CA ASN A 234 7.81 25.19 -8.02
C ASN A 234 6.54 24.36 -7.72
N GLY A 235 6.22 24.08 -6.45
CA GLY A 235 5.05 23.28 -6.05
C GLY A 235 5.27 21.76 -6.09
N LEU A 236 6.46 21.28 -6.46
CA LEU A 236 6.75 19.84 -6.50
C LEU A 236 7.10 19.28 -5.11
N LEU A 237 6.57 18.09 -4.80
CA LEU A 237 6.87 17.34 -3.58
C LEU A 237 8.06 16.38 -3.83
N ASP A 238 9.24 16.71 -3.30
CA ASP A 238 10.43 15.84 -3.39
C ASP A 238 10.57 14.93 -2.16
N CYS A 239 9.86 13.80 -2.15
CA CYS A 239 10.14 12.68 -1.24
C CYS A 239 10.99 11.62 -1.98
N GLY A 240 12.27 11.90 -2.23
CA GLY A 240 13.19 10.92 -2.84
C GLY A 240 13.19 10.88 -4.37
N CYS A 241 12.67 11.92 -5.04
CA CYS A 241 12.77 12.08 -6.49
C CYS A 241 14.20 12.24 -6.97
N SER A 242 15.05 12.87 -6.17
CA SER A 242 16.49 12.99 -6.42
C SER A 242 17.22 11.64 -6.56
N LYS A 243 16.73 10.57 -5.92
CA LYS A 243 17.27 9.20 -6.08
C LYS A 243 16.86 8.57 -7.42
N LEU A 244 15.60 8.75 -7.83
CA LEU A 244 15.05 8.22 -9.08
C LEU A 244 15.62 8.93 -10.32
N GLU A 245 15.78 10.27 -10.25
CA GLU A 245 16.45 11.04 -11.30
C GLU A 245 17.92 10.60 -11.45
N CYS A 246 18.62 10.27 -10.36
CA CYS A 246 19.98 9.76 -10.44
C CYS A 246 20.07 8.35 -11.01
N GLU A 247 19.16 7.44 -10.67
CA GLU A 247 19.11 6.09 -11.25
C GLU A 247 18.83 6.15 -12.77
N LYS A 248 17.84 6.96 -13.20
CA LYS A 248 17.54 7.18 -14.63
C LYS A 248 18.71 7.82 -15.39
N LEU A 249 19.45 8.74 -14.75
CA LEU A 249 20.65 9.36 -15.33
C LEU A 249 21.84 8.40 -15.39
N VAL A 250 21.98 7.47 -14.45
CA VAL A 250 23.00 6.40 -14.47
C VAL A 250 22.72 5.42 -15.60
N ASP A 251 21.47 5.00 -15.80
CA ASP A 251 21.07 4.14 -16.92
C ASP A 251 21.31 4.84 -18.28
N TYR A 252 20.99 6.13 -18.38
CA TYR A 252 21.30 6.93 -19.57
C TYR A 252 22.82 7.10 -19.80
N ALA A 253 23.61 7.23 -18.73
CA ALA A 253 25.07 7.37 -18.78
C ALA A 253 25.81 6.06 -19.12
N LEU A 254 25.26 4.89 -18.77
CA LEU A 254 25.76 3.58 -19.18
C LEU A 254 25.57 3.35 -20.69
N LEU A 255 24.52 3.92 -21.29
CA LEU A 255 24.21 3.78 -22.72
C LEU A 255 24.99 4.74 -23.63
N LYS A 256 25.44 5.90 -23.12
CA LYS A 256 26.21 6.87 -23.92
C LYS A 256 27.42 7.33 -23.12
N LYS A 257 28.62 7.03 -23.65
CA LYS A 257 29.99 7.35 -23.18
C LYS A 257 30.25 8.84 -22.84
N GLN A 258 29.40 9.45 -22.01
CA GLN A 258 29.34 10.87 -21.61
C GLN A 258 28.89 11.03 -20.13
N GLY A 259 29.07 9.99 -19.30
CA GLY A 259 28.59 9.96 -17.91
C GLY A 259 29.08 11.07 -16.98
N ARG A 260 30.20 11.75 -17.29
CA ARG A 260 30.77 12.81 -16.43
C ARG A 260 29.94 14.10 -16.33
N LYS A 261 29.05 14.40 -17.30
CA LYS A 261 28.17 15.59 -17.25
C LYS A 261 26.81 15.30 -16.61
N ALA A 262 26.30 14.08 -16.76
CA ALA A 262 25.08 13.62 -16.09
C ALA A 262 25.30 13.47 -14.57
N LEU A 263 26.43 12.89 -14.17
CA LEU A 263 26.82 12.70 -12.77
C LEU A 263 26.99 14.03 -11.99
N LYS A 264 27.36 15.13 -12.68
CA LYS A 264 27.50 16.47 -12.08
C LYS A 264 26.18 17.20 -11.83
N LYS A 265 25.07 16.76 -12.45
CA LYS A 265 23.72 17.31 -12.21
C LYS A 265 22.98 16.62 -11.06
N CYS A 266 23.39 15.40 -10.71
CA CYS A 266 23.00 14.73 -9.47
C CYS A 266 23.73 15.34 -8.28
N THR A 267 23.18 16.42 -7.73
CA THR A 267 23.81 17.19 -6.64
C THR A 267 23.74 16.48 -5.27
N ILE A 268 23.27 15.24 -5.19
CA ILE A 268 23.24 14.42 -3.96
C ILE A 268 24.27 13.29 -4.01
N LEU A 269 25.48 13.61 -4.46
CA LEU A 269 26.63 12.70 -4.41
C LEU A 269 27.91 13.39 -3.89
N SER A 270 27.85 14.65 -3.45
CA SER A 270 29.02 15.30 -2.84
C SER A 270 29.40 14.69 -1.48
N SER A 271 28.45 14.06 -0.78
CA SER A 271 28.68 13.39 0.51
C SER A 271 29.04 11.90 0.40
N LEU A 272 28.78 11.24 -0.73
CA LEU A 272 29.08 9.81 -0.95
C LEU A 272 30.36 9.57 -1.77
N ILE A 273 30.95 10.61 -2.37
CA ILE A 273 32.21 10.53 -3.12
C ILE A 273 33.45 10.71 -2.21
N GLN A 274 33.28 10.97 -0.90
CA GLN A 274 34.43 11.18 -0.01
C GLN A 274 35.26 9.93 0.29
N ASP A 275 34.76 8.72 0.03
CA ASP A 275 35.45 7.46 0.40
C ASP A 275 35.88 6.56 -0.77
N THR A 276 35.85 7.06 -2.01
CA THR A 276 36.50 6.33 -3.12
C THR A 276 37.63 7.17 -3.69
N GLU A 277 38.83 6.94 -3.15
CA GLU A 277 40.08 7.22 -3.87
C GLU A 277 40.11 6.37 -5.14
N PHE A 278 39.47 6.86 -6.19
CA PHE A 278 39.82 6.44 -7.55
C PHE A 278 41.19 7.07 -7.83
N THR A 279 42.24 6.35 -7.45
CA THR A 279 43.62 6.79 -7.69
C THR A 279 43.77 7.15 -9.18
N ASP A 280 44.20 8.38 -9.42
CA ASP A 280 44.50 9.01 -10.71
C ASP A 280 45.69 8.33 -11.43
N SER A 281 45.61 7.03 -11.69
CA SER A 281 46.72 6.29 -12.29
C SER A 281 46.28 5.29 -13.37
N LEU A 282 45.45 5.74 -14.31
CA LEU A 282 45.45 5.16 -15.66
C LEU A 282 45.29 6.29 -16.68
N SER A 283 46.44 6.84 -17.06
CA SER A 283 46.53 7.78 -18.18
C SER A 283 46.20 7.05 -19.49
N TRP A 284 45.01 7.31 -20.04
CA TRP A 284 44.58 6.77 -21.33
C TRP A 284 45.27 7.42 -22.55
N ARG A 285 46.55 7.80 -22.43
CA ARG A 285 47.31 8.47 -23.51
C ARG A 285 48.22 7.56 -24.34
N GLN A 286 48.24 6.24 -24.12
CA GLN A 286 49.15 5.37 -24.86
C GLN A 286 48.56 4.00 -25.25
N VAL A 287 47.36 3.96 -25.81
CA VAL A 287 46.92 2.78 -26.57
C VAL A 287 46.99 3.13 -28.06
N PRO A 288 48.02 2.68 -28.82
CA PRO A 288 48.07 2.91 -30.25
C PRO A 288 46.90 2.21 -30.94
N ALA A 289 46.38 2.84 -32.00
CA ALA A 289 45.16 2.48 -32.72
C ALA A 289 45.18 1.13 -33.48
N THR A 290 46.05 0.19 -33.09
CA THR A 290 46.25 -1.10 -33.78
C THR A 290 46.27 -2.31 -32.82
N ALA A 291 45.77 -2.18 -31.60
CA ALA A 291 45.64 -3.33 -30.70
C ALA A 291 44.61 -4.34 -31.26
N PRO A 292 44.96 -5.63 -31.43
CA PRO A 292 44.07 -6.63 -32.01
C PRO A 292 42.89 -6.93 -31.07
N LEU A 293 41.73 -7.24 -31.68
CA LEU A 293 40.42 -7.50 -31.05
C LEU A 293 40.45 -8.42 -29.81
N LEU A 294 41.45 -9.29 -29.67
CA LEU A 294 41.61 -10.15 -28.50
C LEU A 294 41.83 -9.37 -27.19
N ALA A 295 42.54 -8.23 -27.21
CA ALA A 295 42.80 -7.45 -25.99
C ALA A 295 41.54 -6.78 -25.44
N ILE A 296 40.61 -6.41 -26.34
CA ILE A 296 39.29 -5.86 -25.98
C ILE A 296 38.40 -6.96 -25.38
N PHE A 297 38.48 -8.19 -25.91
CA PHE A 297 37.74 -9.33 -25.37
C PHE A 297 38.19 -9.73 -23.97
N VAL A 298 39.49 -9.72 -23.67
CA VAL A 298 40.02 -10.02 -22.32
C VAL A 298 39.58 -8.97 -21.30
N LEU A 299 39.54 -7.69 -21.68
CA LEU A 299 39.06 -6.61 -20.80
C LEU A 299 37.54 -6.66 -20.57
N MET A 300 36.75 -7.04 -21.57
CA MET A 300 35.30 -7.25 -21.38
C MET A 300 34.98 -8.48 -20.54
N ALA A 301 35.78 -9.55 -20.63
CA ALA A 301 35.64 -10.73 -19.78
C ALA A 301 35.94 -10.43 -18.29
N PHE A 302 36.93 -9.58 -18.01
CA PHE A 302 37.23 -9.13 -16.64
C PHE A 302 36.12 -8.23 -16.06
N ALA A 303 35.47 -7.39 -16.87
CA ALA A 303 34.36 -6.55 -16.44
C ALA A 303 33.09 -7.38 -16.14
N ALA A 304 32.81 -8.44 -16.91
CA ALA A 304 31.69 -9.34 -16.64
C ALA A 304 31.88 -10.16 -15.34
N ALA A 305 33.12 -10.55 -15.04
CA ALA A 305 33.46 -11.31 -13.83
C ALA A 305 33.26 -10.50 -12.54
N THR A 306 33.49 -9.17 -12.57
CA THR A 306 33.26 -8.30 -11.41
C THR A 306 31.78 -8.01 -11.19
N SER A 307 30.97 -7.90 -12.25
CA SER A 307 29.51 -7.76 -12.14
C SER A 307 28.84 -9.01 -11.56
N ALA A 308 29.30 -10.21 -11.95
CA ALA A 308 28.82 -11.47 -11.38
C ALA A 308 29.20 -11.64 -9.90
N ALA A 309 30.39 -11.19 -9.49
CA ALA A 309 30.82 -11.22 -8.10
C ALA A 309 30.01 -10.28 -7.20
N ILE A 310 29.56 -9.13 -7.73
CA ILE A 310 28.70 -8.17 -7.02
C ILE A 310 27.26 -8.72 -6.89
N ALA A 311 26.72 -9.35 -7.94
CA ALA A 311 25.41 -10.01 -7.91
C ALA A 311 25.38 -11.26 -7.02
N TRP A 312 26.49 -11.98 -6.88
CA TRP A 312 26.61 -13.11 -5.95
C TRP A 312 26.65 -12.64 -4.47
N ARG A 313 27.26 -11.49 -4.20
CA ARG A 313 27.42 -10.92 -2.84
C ARG A 313 26.12 -10.34 -2.28
N SER A 314 25.19 -9.88 -3.12
CA SER A 314 23.87 -9.38 -2.69
C SER A 314 22.89 -10.50 -2.31
N ASN A 315 23.04 -11.70 -2.89
CA ASN A 315 22.11 -12.83 -2.69
C ASN A 315 22.40 -13.67 -1.42
N PHE A 316 23.61 -13.62 -0.86
CA PHE A 316 24.01 -14.45 0.30
C PHE A 316 23.77 -13.82 1.68
N ARG A 317 23.26 -12.59 1.77
CA ARG A 317 22.97 -11.92 3.07
C ARG A 317 21.61 -12.26 3.70
N GLN A 318 20.81 -13.17 3.14
CA GLN A 318 19.44 -13.44 3.63
C GLN A 318 19.13 -14.89 4.05
N ARG A 319 20.10 -15.71 4.49
CA ARG A 319 19.75 -17.00 5.15
C ARG A 319 20.58 -17.25 6.41
N PRO A 320 19.97 -17.37 7.61
CA PRO A 320 20.65 -17.93 8.76
C PRO A 320 20.60 -19.47 8.65
N PHE A 321 21.75 -20.11 8.52
CA PHE A 321 21.86 -21.57 8.61
C PHE A 321 22.25 -21.95 10.04
N SER A 322 21.36 -22.70 10.70
CA SER A 322 21.61 -23.42 11.95
C SER A 322 22.46 -24.67 11.68
N PHE A 323 23.43 -24.94 12.57
CA PHE A 323 24.23 -26.17 12.54
C PHE A 323 23.64 -27.22 13.51
N PRO A 324 23.48 -28.49 13.09
CA PRO A 324 23.45 -29.62 14.01
C PRO A 324 24.88 -30.15 14.24
N SER A 325 25.20 -30.46 15.50
CA SER A 325 26.45 -31.06 15.95
C SER A 325 26.35 -32.59 16.00
N TYR A 326 27.20 -33.30 15.26
CA TYR A 326 27.62 -34.72 15.38
C TYR A 326 28.80 -34.88 14.38
N GLU A 327 29.89 -35.62 14.55
CA GLU A 327 30.51 -36.48 15.57
C GLU A 327 31.96 -36.72 15.04
N PHE A 328 32.96 -36.92 15.89
CA PHE A 328 34.31 -37.33 15.46
C PHE A 328 34.63 -38.70 16.07
N GLU A 329 34.63 -39.74 15.24
CA GLU A 329 35.40 -40.98 15.45
C GLU A 329 36.26 -41.17 14.20
N GLU A 330 37.58 -41.06 14.36
CA GLU A 330 38.55 -41.62 13.42
C GLU A 330 39.26 -42.81 14.08
N LEU A 331 39.56 -43.79 13.25
CA LEU A 331 40.44 -44.94 13.47
C LEU A 331 41.86 -44.52 13.87
#